data_AF-E2CCM5-F1
#
_entry.id   AF-E2CCM5-F1
#
_cell.length_a   1.000
_cell.length_b   1.000
_cell.length_c   1.000
_cell.angle_alpha   90.00
_cell.angle_beta   90.00
_cell.angle_gamma   90.00
#
_symmetry.space_group_name_H-M   'P 1'
#
loop_
_entity.id
_entity.type
_entity.pdbx_description
1 polymer ?
#
loop_
_entity_poly.entity_id
_entity_poly.type
_entity_poly.pdbx_seq_one_letter_code
_entity_poly.pdbx_strand_id
1 'polypeptide(L)'
;MKVHILELDNNQTSINRLTAAIGFEELSYSIQWFTPCDFERIQLQLGDIVVGGIKFAQKAMDRLGIDVPTLDSVPTSLLPFARRKIQASNMGEVRALVSNGISIFAKPSADQTKRFDGTLFQSVRDLIRDRPAKALWRDTDAACYAA
;
A
#
# COMPACT_ATOMS: atom_id res chain seq x y z
N MET A 1 -28.38 0.73 -3.89
CA MET A 1 -26.91 0.73 -3.92
C MET A 1 -26.42 2.06 -3.41
N LYS A 2 -25.59 2.05 -2.36
CA LYS A 2 -25.00 3.26 -1.79
C LYS A 2 -23.50 3.27 -2.02
N VAL A 3 -22.93 4.47 -2.08
CA VAL A 3 -21.48 4.68 -2.16
C VAL A 3 -21.04 5.33 -0.86
N HIS A 4 -20.29 4.60 -0.05
CA HIS A 4 -19.74 5.06 1.21
C HIS A 4 -18.36 5.65 0.96
N ILE A 5 -18.16 6.95 1.18
CA ILE A 5 -16.90 7.64 0.88
C ILE A 5 -16.25 8.17 2.16
N LEU A 6 -14.96 7.86 2.33
CA LEU A 6 -14.18 8.29 3.49
C LEU A 6 -13.90 9.81 3.48
N GLU A 7 -14.40 10.50 4.48
CA GLU A 7 -14.03 11.87 4.84
C GLU A 7 -12.79 11.85 5.75
N LEU A 8 -11.79 12.72 5.52
CA LEU A 8 -10.71 12.89 6.50
C LEU A 8 -11.13 13.95 7.52
N ASP A 9 -10.52 13.87 8.70
CA ASP A 9 -10.70 14.86 9.76
C ASP A 9 -10.50 16.30 9.23
N ASN A 10 -11.29 17.23 9.74
CA ASN A 10 -11.34 18.66 9.35
C ASN A 10 -11.88 18.96 7.93
N ASN A 11 -12.90 18.24 7.44
CA ASN A 11 -13.50 18.47 6.12
C ASN A 11 -12.50 18.37 4.95
N GLN A 12 -11.35 17.73 5.16
CA GLN A 12 -10.39 17.53 4.09
C GLN A 12 -10.76 16.29 3.30
N THR A 13 -11.12 16.47 2.04
CA THR A 13 -11.28 15.36 1.10
C THR A 13 -10.08 15.33 0.17
N SER A 14 -9.44 14.17 0.04
CA SER A 14 -8.42 14.01 -1.01
C SER A 14 -9.10 14.17 -2.37
N ILE A 15 -8.43 14.80 -3.34
CA ILE A 15 -8.98 15.03 -4.69
C ILE A 15 -9.58 13.76 -5.30
N ASN A 16 -8.92 12.60 -5.11
CA ASN A 16 -9.40 11.31 -5.61
C ASN A 16 -10.80 10.93 -5.10
N ARG A 17 -11.14 11.28 -3.86
CA ARG A 17 -12.44 10.97 -3.24
C ARG A 17 -13.50 11.97 -3.66
N LEU A 18 -13.13 13.24 -3.84
CA LEU A 18 -14.02 14.25 -4.41
C LEU A 18 -14.37 13.88 -5.86
N THR A 19 -13.38 13.50 -6.67
CA THR A 19 -13.60 13.01 -8.04
C THR A 19 -14.49 11.78 -8.06
N ALA A 20 -14.28 10.82 -7.15
CA ALA A 20 -15.15 9.66 -7.04
C ALA A 20 -16.60 10.05 -6.69
N ALA A 21 -16.79 10.96 -5.72
CA ALA A 21 -18.11 11.44 -5.33
C ALA A 21 -18.84 12.07 -6.53
N ILE A 22 -18.19 12.99 -7.24
CA ILE A 22 -18.76 13.63 -8.45
C ILE A 22 -19.15 12.58 -9.49
N GLY A 23 -18.24 11.65 -9.81
CA GLY A 23 -18.53 10.62 -10.81
C GLY A 23 -19.68 9.70 -10.42
N PHE A 24 -19.81 9.32 -9.14
CA PHE A 24 -20.92 8.51 -8.67
C PHE A 24 -22.24 9.31 -8.60
N GLU A 25 -22.19 10.60 -8.26
CA GLU A 25 -23.36 11.49 -8.32
C GLU A 25 -23.87 11.66 -9.75
N GLU A 26 -22.99 11.85 -10.73
CA GLU A 26 -23.34 11.91 -12.16
C GLU A 26 -24.00 10.60 -12.63
N LEU A 27 -23.61 9.47 -12.06
CA LEU A 27 -24.23 8.16 -12.29
C LEU A 27 -25.49 7.91 -11.44
N SER A 28 -26.00 8.92 -10.74
CA SER A 28 -27.20 8.87 -9.88
C SER A 28 -27.11 7.92 -8.69
N TYR A 29 -25.91 7.67 -8.17
CA TYR A 29 -25.71 6.92 -6.94
C TYR A 29 -25.94 7.80 -5.71
N SER A 30 -26.44 7.21 -4.63
CA SER A 30 -26.53 7.87 -3.32
C SER A 30 -25.19 7.82 -2.61
N ILE A 31 -24.60 8.99 -2.34
CA ILE A 31 -23.35 9.14 -1.60
C ILE A 31 -23.63 9.25 -0.11
N GLN A 32 -22.89 8.48 0.69
CA GLN A 32 -22.86 8.57 2.14
C GLN A 32 -21.41 8.78 2.60
N TRP A 33 -21.12 9.96 3.15
CA TRP A 33 -19.82 10.24 3.72
C TRP A 33 -19.67 9.55 5.09
N PHE A 34 -18.46 9.12 5.42
CA PHE A 34 -18.15 8.54 6.73
C PHE A 34 -16.77 8.95 7.23
N THR A 35 -16.62 9.09 8.54
CA THR A 35 -15.32 9.25 9.19
C THR A 35 -14.72 7.89 9.59
N PRO A 36 -13.40 7.78 9.82
CA PRO A 36 -12.80 6.54 10.31
C PRO A 36 -13.51 5.91 11.52
N CYS A 37 -14.04 6.76 12.42
CA CYS A 37 -14.73 6.35 13.64
C CYS A 37 -16.14 5.78 13.38
N ASP A 38 -16.79 6.23 12.31
CA ASP A 38 -18.16 5.83 12.00
C ASP A 38 -18.24 4.55 11.16
N PHE A 39 -17.13 4.14 10.56
CA PHE A 39 -17.12 3.04 9.58
C PHE A 39 -17.76 1.75 10.12
N GLU A 40 -17.47 1.38 11.37
CA GLU A 40 -18.01 0.16 11.99
C GLU A 40 -19.53 0.21 12.20
N ARG A 41 -20.13 1.42 12.21
CA ARG A 41 -21.58 1.63 12.38
C ARG A 41 -22.35 1.64 11.06
N ILE A 42 -21.66 1.75 9.92
CA ILE A 42 -22.29 1.73 8.61
C ILE A 42 -22.91 0.35 8.37
N GLN A 43 -24.19 0.30 8.00
CA GLN A 43 -24.82 -0.94 7.54
C GLN A 43 -24.48 -1.16 6.07
N LEU A 44 -23.51 -2.03 5.81
CA LEU A 44 -23.08 -2.40 4.45
C LEU A 44 -24.02 -3.46 3.88
N GLN A 45 -24.35 -3.33 2.59
CA GLN A 45 -25.07 -4.34 1.83
C GLN A 45 -24.22 -4.85 0.66
N LEU A 46 -24.47 -6.09 0.23
CA LEU A 46 -23.84 -6.60 -0.99
C LEU A 46 -24.22 -5.69 -2.18
N GLY A 47 -23.21 -5.23 -2.91
CA GLY A 47 -23.37 -4.26 -3.99
C GLY A 47 -23.16 -2.80 -3.59
N ASP A 48 -23.05 -2.49 -2.29
CA ASP A 48 -22.56 -1.17 -1.89
C ASP A 48 -21.09 -0.98 -2.29
N ILE A 49 -20.73 0.27 -2.57
CA ILE A 49 -19.37 0.65 -2.98
C ILE A 49 -18.72 1.38 -1.81
N VAL A 50 -17.49 1.00 -1.45
CA VAL A 50 -16.71 1.69 -0.42
C VAL A 50 -15.49 2.36 -1.06
N VAL A 51 -15.46 3.69 -1.00
CA VAL A 51 -14.36 4.52 -1.51
C VAL A 51 -13.54 5.02 -0.32
N GLY A 52 -12.39 4.39 -0.10
CA GLY A 52 -11.48 4.73 0.98
C GLY A 52 -10.06 4.21 0.75
N GLY A 53 -9.21 4.28 1.76
CA GLY A 53 -7.94 3.56 1.73
C GLY A 53 -8.16 2.04 1.75
N ILE A 54 -7.16 1.28 1.28
CA ILE A 54 -7.24 -0.20 1.16
C ILE A 54 -7.74 -0.91 2.43
N LYS A 55 -7.40 -0.37 3.61
CA LYS A 55 -7.87 -0.89 4.90
C LYS A 55 -9.39 -0.89 5.04
N PHE A 56 -10.08 0.15 4.57
CA PHE A 56 -11.54 0.23 4.64
C PHE A 56 -12.21 -0.67 3.61
N ALA A 57 -11.62 -0.80 2.42
CA ALA A 57 -12.08 -1.76 1.42
C ALA A 57 -11.97 -3.20 1.93
N GLN A 58 -10.83 -3.56 2.53
CA GLN A 58 -10.62 -4.87 3.16
C GLN A 58 -11.60 -5.13 4.30
N LYS A 59 -11.75 -4.19 5.24
CA LYS A 59 -12.75 -4.31 6.31
C LYS A 59 -14.18 -4.45 5.77
N ALA A 60 -14.53 -3.75 4.69
CA ALA A 60 -15.85 -3.87 4.07
C ALA A 60 -16.08 -5.28 3.50
N MET A 61 -15.07 -5.81 2.79
CA MET A 61 -15.10 -7.18 2.26
C MET A 61 -15.24 -8.20 3.38
N ASP A 62 -14.43 -8.09 4.44
CA ASP A 62 -14.50 -8.97 5.61
C ASP A 62 -15.91 -8.96 6.25
N ARG A 63 -16.50 -7.77 6.43
CA ARG A 63 -17.84 -7.60 7.01
C ARG A 63 -18.97 -8.15 6.13
N LEU A 64 -18.73 -8.26 4.82
CA LEU A 64 -19.67 -8.83 3.85
C LEU A 64 -19.38 -10.32 3.57
N GLY A 65 -18.36 -10.92 4.20
CA GLY A 65 -17.95 -12.29 3.94
C GLY A 65 -17.38 -12.49 2.53
N ILE A 66 -16.80 -11.44 1.94
CA ILE A 66 -16.15 -11.47 0.62
C ILE A 66 -14.67 -11.74 0.84
N ASP A 67 -14.13 -12.76 0.18
CA ASP A 67 -12.69 -13.03 0.21
C ASP A 67 -11.92 -11.88 -0.44
N VAL A 68 -10.96 -11.31 0.30
CA VAL A 68 -10.08 -10.26 -0.21
C VAL A 68 -9.19 -10.86 -1.30
N PRO A 69 -9.24 -10.35 -2.55
CA PRO A 69 -8.41 -10.90 -3.61
C PRO A 69 -6.93 -10.66 -3.30
N THR A 70 -6.12 -11.68 -3.51
CA THR A 70 -4.67 -11.50 -3.54
C THR A 70 -4.33 -10.80 -4.86
N LEU A 71 -3.74 -9.61 -4.77
CA LEU A 71 -3.31 -8.86 -5.95
C LEU A 71 -1.85 -9.18 -6.24
N ASP A 72 -1.57 -9.59 -7.47
CA ASP A 72 -0.20 -9.69 -7.95
C ASP A 72 0.48 -8.31 -7.88
N SER A 73 1.71 -8.29 -7.38
CA SER A 73 2.48 -7.03 -7.26
C SER A 73 2.73 -6.36 -8.62
N VAL A 74 2.78 -7.16 -9.69
CA VAL A 74 2.84 -6.71 -11.08
C VAL A 74 2.03 -7.72 -11.91
N PRO A 75 0.96 -7.30 -12.60
CA PRO A 75 0.24 -8.16 -13.53
C PRO A 75 1.20 -8.79 -14.55
N THR A 76 0.96 -10.03 -14.95
CA THR A 76 1.83 -10.77 -15.89
C THR A 76 2.12 -9.98 -17.17
N SER A 77 1.11 -9.29 -17.70
CA SER A 77 1.22 -8.44 -18.91
C SER A 77 2.18 -7.25 -18.73
N LEU A 78 2.43 -6.82 -17.50
CA LEU A 78 3.30 -5.70 -17.17
C LEU A 78 4.71 -6.14 -16.74
N LEU A 79 4.96 -7.45 -16.58
CA LEU A 79 6.29 -7.97 -16.18
C LEU A 79 7.43 -7.53 -17.11
N PRO A 80 7.29 -7.51 -18.45
CA PRO A 80 8.36 -7.04 -19.34
C PRO A 80 8.73 -5.57 -19.12
N PHE A 81 7.79 -4.77 -18.60
CA PHE A 81 7.99 -3.35 -18.32
C PHE A 81 8.46 -3.08 -16.90
N ALA A 82 8.41 -4.08 -16.00
CA ALA A 82 8.79 -3.90 -14.61
C ALA A 82 10.25 -3.45 -14.46
N ARG A 83 11.14 -3.88 -15.39
CA ARG A 83 12.59 -3.55 -15.45
C ARG A 83 13.32 -3.68 -14.10
N ARG A 84 12.78 -4.47 -13.17
CA ARG A 84 13.30 -4.70 -11.82
C ARG A 84 12.94 -6.11 -11.39
N LYS A 85 13.89 -6.82 -10.79
CA LYS A 85 13.62 -8.11 -10.15
C LYS A 85 13.20 -7.87 -8.71
N ILE A 86 12.00 -8.33 -8.35
CA ILE A 86 11.48 -8.25 -6.98
C ILE A 86 11.77 -9.59 -6.30
N GLN A 87 12.53 -9.58 -5.22
CA GLN A 87 12.85 -10.79 -4.46
C GLN A 87 12.77 -10.52 -2.96
N ALA A 88 12.25 -11.48 -2.19
CA ALA A 88 12.36 -11.45 -0.74
C ALA A 88 13.84 -11.63 -0.34
N SER A 89 14.29 -10.85 0.64
CA SER A 89 15.68 -10.81 1.06
C SER A 89 15.81 -10.31 2.51
N ASN A 90 17.02 -10.34 3.04
CA ASN A 90 17.36 -9.80 4.36
C ASN A 90 18.51 -8.78 4.30
N MET A 91 18.76 -8.10 5.42
CA MET A 91 19.79 -7.08 5.47
C MET A 91 21.21 -7.66 5.29
N GLY A 92 21.45 -8.93 5.64
CA GLY A 92 22.71 -9.62 5.37
C GLY A 92 22.98 -9.75 3.87
N GLU A 93 21.99 -10.18 3.12
CA GLU A 93 22.04 -10.28 1.65
C GLU A 93 22.17 -8.92 0.99
N VAL A 94 21.40 -7.91 1.45
CA VAL A 94 21.54 -6.53 0.96
C VAL A 94 22.96 -6.02 1.19
N ARG A 95 23.54 -6.23 2.38
CA ARG A 95 24.93 -5.85 2.68
C ARG A 95 25.91 -6.54 1.73
N ALA A 96 25.73 -7.84 1.47
CA ALA A 96 26.60 -8.59 0.56
C ALA A 96 26.52 -8.06 -0.88
N LEU A 97 25.31 -7.85 -1.42
CA LEU A 97 25.10 -7.33 -2.77
C LEU A 97 25.71 -5.94 -2.94
N VAL A 98 25.46 -5.03 -2.00
CA VAL A 98 26.01 -3.66 -2.03
C VAL A 98 27.53 -3.65 -1.89
N SER A 99 28.09 -4.53 -1.05
CA SER A 99 29.54 -4.68 -0.90
C SER A 99 30.21 -5.21 -2.18
N ASN A 100 29.47 -5.99 -2.98
CA ASN A 100 29.89 -6.45 -4.30
C ASN A 100 29.63 -5.41 -5.42
N GLY A 101 29.24 -4.18 -5.07
CA GLY A 101 29.03 -3.08 -6.02
C GLY A 101 27.66 -3.10 -6.72
N ILE A 102 26.71 -3.92 -6.27
CA ILE A 102 25.36 -3.98 -6.86
C ILE A 102 24.48 -2.91 -6.19
N SER A 103 23.92 -2.02 -7.00
CA SER A 103 22.93 -1.05 -6.53
C SER A 103 21.57 -1.72 -6.35
N ILE A 104 20.96 -1.53 -5.19
CA ILE A 104 19.70 -2.19 -4.83
C ILE A 104 18.76 -1.22 -4.12
N PHE A 105 17.50 -1.24 -4.50
CA PHE A 105 16.44 -0.56 -3.76
C PHE A 105 15.78 -1.58 -2.83
N ALA A 106 15.68 -1.29 -1.54
CA ALA A 106 15.07 -2.20 -0.59
C ALA A 106 13.98 -1.47 0.22
N LYS A 107 12.85 -2.15 0.40
CA LYS A 107 11.67 -1.63 1.08
C LYS A 107 11.02 -2.75 1.92
N PRO A 108 10.11 -2.43 2.86
CA PRO A 108 9.39 -3.47 3.58
C PRO A 108 8.62 -4.38 2.61
N SER A 109 8.48 -5.65 2.99
CA SER A 109 7.64 -6.59 2.27
C SER A 109 6.18 -6.11 2.24
N ALA A 110 5.40 -6.64 1.28
CA ALA A 110 4.03 -6.19 1.03
C ALA A 110 3.09 -6.40 2.23
N ASP A 111 3.36 -7.41 3.05
CA ASP A 111 2.67 -7.75 4.30
C ASP A 111 3.09 -6.85 5.48
N GLN A 112 4.24 -6.19 5.39
CA GLN A 112 4.81 -5.35 6.44
C GLN A 112 4.87 -3.87 6.04
N THR A 113 3.78 -3.38 5.43
CA THR A 113 3.72 -2.00 4.93
C THR A 113 4.10 -0.97 5.99
N LYS A 114 4.87 0.05 5.58
CA LYS A 114 5.25 1.23 6.39
C LYS A 114 6.19 0.97 7.58
N ARG A 115 6.89 -0.17 7.65
CA ARG A 115 7.96 -0.35 8.66
C ARG A 115 9.14 0.61 8.47
N PHE A 116 9.45 0.95 7.22
CA PHE A 116 10.44 1.96 6.87
C PHE A 116 10.21 2.44 5.43
N ASP A 117 10.79 3.58 5.08
CA ASP A 117 10.75 4.11 3.72
C ASP A 117 11.72 3.34 2.82
N GLY A 118 11.28 3.00 1.61
CA GLY A 118 12.15 2.33 0.64
C GLY A 118 13.42 3.15 0.39
N THR A 119 14.58 2.48 0.43
CA THR A 119 15.90 3.11 0.37
C THR A 119 16.70 2.52 -0.78
N LEU A 120 17.35 3.39 -1.57
CA LEU A 120 18.34 2.98 -2.56
C LEU A 120 19.72 2.90 -1.90
N PHE A 121 20.38 1.75 -2.02
CA PHE A 121 21.75 1.53 -1.60
C PHE A 121 22.63 1.42 -2.84
N GLN A 122 23.59 2.34 -2.99
CA GLN A 122 24.50 2.40 -4.14
C GLN A 122 25.94 2.08 -3.74
N SER A 123 26.26 2.16 -2.46
CA SER A 123 27.61 1.95 -1.93
C SER A 123 27.58 1.45 -0.48
N VAL A 124 28.71 0.92 -0.01
CA VAL A 124 28.89 0.50 1.39
C VAL A 124 28.63 1.65 2.37
N ARG A 125 28.86 2.91 1.97
CA ARG A 125 28.55 4.09 2.80
C ARG A 125 27.06 4.19 3.11
N ASP A 126 26.20 3.79 2.17
CA ASP A 126 24.75 3.81 2.36
C ASP A 126 24.30 2.76 3.37
N LEU A 127 25.17 1.83 3.78
CA LEU A 127 24.90 0.85 4.84
C LEU A 127 25.18 1.43 6.24
N ILE A 128 25.95 2.52 6.34
CA ILE A 128 26.34 3.15 7.61
C ILE A 128 25.13 3.93 8.20
N ARG A 129 24.97 3.84 9.53
CA ARG A 129 23.74 4.17 10.28
C ARG A 129 23.62 5.66 10.64
N ASP A 130 23.34 6.53 9.67
CA ASP A 130 23.15 7.96 9.98
C ASP A 130 21.69 8.46 9.83
N ARG A 131 20.71 7.57 9.62
CA ARG A 131 19.28 7.96 9.56
C ARG A 131 18.39 7.15 10.52
N PRO A 132 17.43 7.80 11.22
CA PRO A 132 16.53 7.16 12.17
C PRO A 132 15.60 6.09 11.53
N ALA A 133 15.46 6.04 10.21
CA ALA A 133 14.67 5.03 9.49
C ALA A 133 15.25 3.60 9.55
N LYS A 134 16.52 3.43 9.95
CA LYS A 134 17.21 2.12 9.93
C LYS A 134 17.09 1.31 11.23
N ALA A 135 16.50 1.88 12.30
CA ALA A 135 16.34 1.19 13.57
C ALA A 135 15.31 0.03 13.54
N LEU A 136 14.57 -0.13 12.44
CA LEU A 136 13.45 -1.08 12.31
C LEU A 136 13.75 -2.33 11.46
N TRP A 137 14.96 -2.44 10.90
CA TRP A 137 15.35 -3.59 10.08
C TRP A 137 15.83 -4.73 10.99
N ARG A 138 14.97 -5.72 11.23
CA ARG A 138 15.40 -7.03 11.74
C ARG A 138 15.90 -7.87 10.56
N ASP A 139 16.81 -8.82 10.79
CA ASP A 139 17.50 -9.61 9.76
C ASP A 139 16.59 -10.54 8.91
N THR A 140 15.26 -10.35 8.89
CA THR A 140 14.31 -11.24 8.20
C THR A 140 13.33 -10.56 7.25
N ASP A 141 13.34 -9.23 7.13
CA ASP A 141 12.13 -8.49 6.70
C ASP A 141 12.33 -7.47 5.55
N ALA A 142 12.84 -7.88 4.38
CA ALA A 142 12.94 -6.95 3.24
C ALA A 142 12.47 -7.55 1.91
N ALA A 143 11.78 -6.74 1.11
CA ALA A 143 11.68 -6.96 -0.33
C ALA A 143 12.73 -6.11 -1.03
N CYS A 144 13.55 -6.76 -1.84
CA CYS A 144 14.64 -6.14 -2.57
C CYS A 144 14.33 -6.04 -4.06
N TYR A 145 14.78 -4.95 -4.65
CA TYR A 145 14.64 -4.61 -6.04
C TYR A 145 16.04 -4.36 -6.61
N ALA A 146 16.54 -5.32 -7.38
CA ALA A 146 17.76 -5.14 -8.15
C ALA A 146 17.42 -4.53 -9.52
N ALA A 147 18.18 -3.49 -9.89
CA ALA A 147 18.17 -2.90 -11.23
C ALA A 147 19.04 -3.71 -12.19
#